data_AF-A0A8X6FCB5-F1
#
_entry.id   AF-A0A8X6FCB5-F1
#
_cell.length_a   1.000
_cell.length_b   1.000
_cell.length_c   1.000
_cell.angle_alpha   90.00
_cell.angle_beta   90.00
_cell.angle_gamma   90.00
#
_symmetry.space_group_name_H-M   'P 1'
#
loop_
_entity.id
_entity.type
_entity.pdbx_description
1 polymer ?
#
loop_
_entity_poly.entity_id
_entity_poly.type
_entity_poly.pdbx_seq_one_letter_code
_entity_poly.pdbx_strand_id
1 'polypeptide(L)'
;MSSEKLSILKRKRTTLLTTITKLSTKLNDPNSTQADIEFNAESLQIKLNELTLADDEIHDFLNDQEYSKDIIECEKYSENAHLLLFNSKKKAKYKRGHFAL
;
A
#
# COMPACT_ATOMS: atom_id res chain seq x y z
N MET A 1 -1.14 -21.76 19.97
CA MET A 1 -1.23 -20.30 20.14
C MET A 1 -0.50 -19.51 19.04
N SER A 2 0.72 -19.87 18.58
CA SER A 2 1.41 -19.12 17.51
C SER A 2 0.74 -19.21 16.11
N SER A 3 0.25 -20.40 15.73
CA SER A 3 -0.32 -20.65 14.38
C SER A 3 -1.62 -19.86 14.10
N GLU A 4 -2.49 -19.71 15.09
CA GLU A 4 -3.75 -18.99 14.93
C GLU A 4 -3.53 -17.48 14.77
N LYS A 5 -2.64 -16.90 15.58
CA LYS A 5 -2.24 -15.50 15.46
C LYS A 5 -1.59 -15.22 14.10
N LEU A 6 -0.67 -16.09 13.65
CA LEU A 6 -0.05 -15.98 12.32
C LEU A 6 -1.08 -16.07 11.19
N SER A 7 -2.07 -16.97 11.30
CA SER A 7 -3.16 -17.08 10.31
C SER A 7 -3.99 -15.80 10.23
N ILE A 8 -4.31 -15.19 11.38
CA ILE A 8 -5.04 -13.92 11.45
C ILE A 8 -4.23 -12.79 10.80
N LEU A 9 -2.93 -12.70 11.11
CA LEU A 9 -2.03 -11.71 10.52
C LEU A 9 -1.93 -11.87 8.99
N LYS A 10 -1.77 -13.10 8.49
CA LYS A 10 -1.77 -13.37 7.04
C LYS A 10 -3.07 -12.96 6.36
N ARG A 11 -4.23 -13.20 6.99
CA ARG A 11 -5.54 -12.73 6.48
C ARG A 11 -5.64 -11.20 6.46
N LYS A 12 -5.13 -10.54 7.51
CA LYS A 12 -5.05 -9.07 7.59
C LYS A 12 -4.18 -8.54 6.45
N ARG A 13 -3.00 -9.11 6.23
CA ARG A 13 -2.10 -8.79 5.11
C ARG A 13 -2.81 -8.89 3.75
N THR A 14 -3.47 -10.01 3.46
CA THR A 14 -4.22 -10.19 2.20
C THR A 14 -5.31 -9.12 2.01
N THR A 15 -6.00 -8.76 3.09
CA THR A 15 -7.04 -7.72 3.06
C THR A 15 -6.45 -6.34 2.79
N LEU A 16 -5.30 -6.03 3.40
CA LEU A 16 -4.56 -4.79 3.16
C LEU A 16 -4.06 -4.71 1.72
N LEU A 17 -3.44 -5.76 1.19
CA LEU A 17 -2.99 -5.84 -0.21
C LEU A 17 -4.14 -5.64 -1.21
N THR A 18 -5.30 -6.23 -0.93
CA THR A 18 -6.52 -6.03 -1.74
C THR A 18 -6.96 -4.56 -1.71
N THR A 19 -6.91 -3.93 -0.53
CA THR A 19 -7.29 -2.52 -0.35
C THR A 19 -6.31 -1.57 -1.07
N ILE A 20 -5.01 -1.82 -0.92
CA ILE A 20 -3.93 -1.08 -1.60
C ILE A 20 -4.09 -1.18 -3.11
N THR A 21 -4.36 -2.37 -3.64
CA THR A 21 -4.62 -2.57 -5.08
C THR A 21 -5.81 -1.72 -5.54
N LYS A 22 -6.92 -1.72 -4.80
CA LYS A 22 -8.11 -0.91 -5.13
C LYS A 22 -7.83 0.60 -5.10
N LEU A 23 -7.11 1.07 -4.08
CA LEU A 23 -6.70 2.49 -3.99
C LEU A 23 -5.77 2.85 -5.14
N SER A 24 -4.88 1.94 -5.52
CA SER A 24 -3.96 2.13 -6.64
C SER A 24 -4.70 2.29 -7.97
N THR A 25 -5.71 1.45 -8.22
CA THR A 25 -6.59 1.59 -9.39
C THR A 25 -7.31 2.94 -9.40
N LYS A 26 -7.82 3.40 -8.26
CA LYS A 26 -8.48 4.71 -8.17
C LYS A 26 -7.53 5.86 -8.48
N LEU A 27 -6.31 5.83 -7.97
CA LEU A 27 -5.31 6.89 -8.23
C LEU A 27 -4.88 6.97 -9.71
N ASN A 28 -4.89 5.83 -10.39
CA ASN A 28 -4.61 5.75 -11.83
C ASN A 28 -5.79 6.19 -12.71
N ASP A 29 -7.00 6.34 -12.18
CA ASP A 29 -8.15 6.81 -12.96
C ASP A 29 -7.89 8.23 -13.50
N PRO A 30 -7.93 8.45 -14.83
CA PRO A 30 -7.77 9.78 -15.41
C PRO A 30 -8.89 10.75 -15.00
N ASN A 31 -10.08 10.23 -14.68
CA ASN A 31 -11.27 11.02 -14.34
C ASN A 31 -11.32 11.46 -12.88
N SER A 32 -10.42 10.95 -12.02
CA SER A 32 -10.38 11.33 -10.61
C SER A 32 -10.15 12.83 -10.44
N THR A 33 -10.94 13.46 -9.57
CA THR A 33 -10.77 14.87 -9.21
C THR A 33 -9.50 15.06 -8.37
N GLN A 34 -9.12 16.32 -8.13
CA GLN A 34 -8.00 16.63 -7.26
C GLN A 34 -8.22 16.08 -5.84
N ALA A 35 -9.41 16.31 -5.28
CA ALA A 35 -9.78 15.84 -3.95
C ALA A 35 -9.76 14.31 -3.86
N ASP A 36 -10.20 13.61 -4.91
CA ASP A 36 -10.12 12.15 -4.97
C ASP A 36 -8.67 11.66 -4.96
N ILE A 37 -7.78 12.34 -5.70
CA ILE A 37 -6.36 11.98 -5.75
C ILE A 37 -5.72 12.17 -4.37
N GLU A 38 -5.96 13.31 -3.71
CA GLU A 38 -5.43 13.60 -2.37
C GLU A 38 -5.94 12.60 -1.34
N PHE A 39 -7.25 12.39 -1.27
CA PHE A 39 -7.88 11.46 -0.33
C PHE A 39 -7.39 10.02 -0.52
N ASN A 40 -7.35 9.54 -1.77
CA ASN A 40 -6.91 8.18 -2.04
C ASN A 40 -5.40 8.02 -1.81
N ALA A 41 -4.59 9.06 -2.02
CA ALA A 41 -3.15 9.01 -1.74
C ALA A 41 -2.85 8.98 -0.23
N GLU A 42 -3.56 9.78 0.57
CA GLU A 42 -3.46 9.72 2.03
C GLU A 42 -3.91 8.36 2.56
N SER A 43 -5.05 7.87 2.06
CA SER A 43 -5.56 6.53 2.40
C SER A 43 -4.55 5.43 2.03
N LEU A 44 -3.92 5.52 0.86
CA LEU A 44 -2.91 4.57 0.43
C LEU A 44 -1.69 4.58 1.34
N GLN A 45 -1.21 5.76 1.76
CA GLN A 45 -0.10 5.89 2.70
C GLN A 45 -0.42 5.23 4.05
N ILE A 46 -1.63 5.46 4.59
CA ILE A 46 -2.06 4.84 5.84
C ILE A 46 -2.08 3.32 5.71
N LYS A 47 -2.62 2.79 4.61
CA LYS A 47 -2.70 1.34 4.38
C LYS A 47 -1.36 0.68 4.14
N LEU A 48 -0.39 1.38 3.55
CA LEU A 48 0.97 0.88 3.46
C LEU A 48 1.64 0.80 4.83
N ASN A 49 1.47 1.81 5.68
CA ASN A 49 2.01 1.76 7.04
C ASN A 49 1.39 0.61 7.85
N GLU A 50 0.07 0.40 7.73
CA GLU A 50 -0.62 -0.74 8.37
C GLU A 50 -0.12 -2.10 7.84
N LEU A 51 0.24 -2.16 6.55
CA LEU A 51 0.80 -3.36 5.93
C LEU A 51 2.20 -3.66 6.47
N THR A 52 3.11 -2.67 6.47
CA THR A 52 4.45 -2.80 7.05
C THR A 52 4.40 -3.34 8.49
N LEU A 53 3.54 -2.78 9.35
CA LEU A 53 3.40 -3.28 10.71
C LEU A 53 2.91 -4.74 10.77
N ALA A 54 1.99 -5.12 9.86
CA ALA A 54 1.52 -6.49 9.80
C ALA A 54 2.60 -7.45 9.30
N ASP A 55 3.46 -7.04 8.36
CA ASP A 55 4.58 -7.83 7.88
C ASP A 55 5.66 -7.99 8.94
N ASP A 56 6.02 -6.92 9.65
CA ASP A 56 6.94 -6.97 10.80
C ASP A 56 6.42 -7.97 11.85
N GLU A 57 5.14 -7.89 12.21
CA GLU A 57 4.51 -8.85 13.12
C GLU A 57 4.49 -10.28 12.57
N ILE A 58 4.35 -10.49 11.26
CA ILE A 58 4.40 -11.82 10.64
C ILE A 58 5.82 -12.38 10.72
N HIS A 59 6.82 -11.54 10.44
CA HIS A 59 8.23 -11.90 10.39
C HIS A 59 8.74 -12.43 11.73
N ASP A 60 8.23 -11.92 12.86
CA ASP A 60 8.50 -12.44 14.21
C ASP A 60 8.09 -13.93 14.40
N PHE A 61 7.19 -14.46 13.55
CA PHE A 61 6.75 -15.85 13.60
C PHE A 61 7.41 -16.77 12.57
N LEU A 62 8.21 -16.22 11.64
CA LEU A 62 8.83 -16.99 10.56
C LEU A 62 10.22 -17.47 10.97
N ASN A 63 10.61 -18.65 10.49
CA ASN A 63 12.02 -19.04 10.51
C ASN A 63 12.80 -18.34 9.39
N ASP A 64 14.13 -18.36 9.45
CA ASP A 64 15.01 -17.66 8.51
C ASP A 64 14.72 -17.97 7.03
N GLN A 65 14.37 -19.23 6.71
CA GLN A 65 14.06 -19.64 5.34
C GLN A 65 12.70 -19.10 4.88
N GLU A 66 11.69 -19.12 5.75
CA GLU A 66 10.37 -18.55 5.48
C GLU A 66 10.43 -17.03 5.37
N TYR A 67 11.16 -16.38 6.28
CA TYR A 67 11.40 -14.94 6.30
C TYR A 67 12.06 -14.47 5.00
N SER A 68 13.15 -15.14 4.58
CA SER A 68 13.88 -14.77 3.36
C SER A 68 13.02 -14.86 2.09
N LYS A 69 12.02 -15.74 2.06
CA LYS A 69 11.07 -15.82 0.95
C LYS A 69 10.01 -14.74 1.03
N ASP A 70 9.49 -14.50 2.23
CA ASP A 70 8.44 -13.52 2.48
C ASP A 70 8.91 -12.09 2.20
N ILE A 71 10.14 -11.73 2.59
CA ILE A 71 10.67 -10.37 2.39
C ILE A 71 10.81 -9.98 0.92
N ILE A 72 11.18 -10.91 0.03
CA ILE A 72 11.26 -10.68 -1.43
C ILE A 72 9.85 -10.38 -1.99
N GLU A 73 8.83 -11.03 -1.46
CA GLU A 73 7.44 -10.74 -1.83
C GLU A 73 7.00 -9.38 -1.27
N CYS A 74 7.48 -9.03 -0.07
CA CYS A 74 7.23 -7.75 0.58
C CYS A 74 7.76 -6.54 -0.19
N GLU A 75 9.02 -6.62 -0.62
CA GLU A 75 9.68 -5.57 -1.39
C GLU A 75 8.91 -5.26 -2.69
N LYS A 76 8.46 -6.30 -3.41
CA LYS A 76 7.77 -6.13 -4.70
C LYS A 76 6.49 -5.29 -4.61
N TYR A 77 5.65 -5.49 -3.60
CA TYR A 77 4.44 -4.67 -3.48
C TYR A 77 4.71 -3.30 -2.86
N SER A 78 5.72 -3.19 -1.98
CA SER A 78 6.13 -1.92 -1.35
C SER A 78 6.66 -0.92 -2.38
N GLU A 79 7.57 -1.35 -3.26
CA GLU A 79 8.14 -0.53 -4.33
C GLU A 79 7.07 0.01 -5.28
N ASN A 80 6.16 -0.86 -5.73
CA ASN A 80 5.07 -0.49 -6.62
C ASN A 80 4.15 0.57 -5.99
N ALA A 81 3.82 0.42 -4.71
CA ALA A 81 2.94 1.33 -4.02
C ALA A 81 3.60 2.70 -3.74
N HIS A 82 4.88 2.72 -3.41
CA HIS A 82 5.65 3.96 -3.25
C HIS A 82 5.80 4.73 -4.57
N LEU A 83 6.08 4.03 -5.67
CA LEU A 83 6.13 4.64 -7.00
C LEU A 83 4.79 5.31 -7.36
N LEU A 84 3.69 4.63 -7.04
CA LEU A 84 2.35 5.15 -7.29
C LEU A 84 2.01 6.38 -6.43
N LEU A 85 2.39 6.39 -5.15
CA LEU A 85 2.25 7.56 -4.29
C LEU A 85 3.03 8.76 -4.82
N PHE A 86 4.27 8.55 -5.25
CA PHE A 86 5.10 9.60 -5.85
C PHE A 86 4.44 10.19 -7.09
N ASN A 87 3.95 9.35 -8.00
CA ASN A 87 3.26 9.77 -9.22
C ASN A 87 1.94 10.50 -8.92
N SER A 88 1.20 10.05 -7.90
CA SER A 88 -0.05 10.67 -7.48
C SER A 88 0.17 12.07 -6.93
N LYS A 89 1.19 12.27 -6.08
CA LYS A 89 1.61 13.59 -5.58
C LYS A 89 2.04 14.52 -6.72
N LYS A 90 2.72 13.98 -7.74
CA LYS A 90 3.08 14.73 -8.95
C LYS A 90 1.82 15.15 -9.72
N LYS A 91 0.90 14.22 -10.01
CA LYS A 91 -0.37 14.48 -10.72
C LYS A 91 -1.23 15.55 -10.01
N ALA A 92 -1.31 15.47 -8.69
CA ALA A 92 -1.96 16.46 -7.83
C ALA A 92 -1.39 17.88 -8.03
N LYS A 93 -0.05 18.00 -8.06
CA LYS A 93 0.62 19.30 -8.28
C LYS A 93 0.34 19.88 -9.66
N TYR A 94 0.26 19.06 -10.71
CA TYR A 94 -0.02 19.53 -12.07
C TYR A 94 -1.47 20.01 -12.24
N LYS A 95 -2.47 19.32 -11.67
CA LYS A 95 -3.87 19.79 -11.73
C LYS A 95 -4.08 21.11 -10.99
N ARG A 96 -3.34 21.37 -9.90
CA ARG A 96 -3.39 22.65 -9.17
C ARG A 96 -2.94 23.86 -10.01
N GLY A 97 -2.04 23.67 -10.96
CA GLY A 97 -1.50 24.75 -11.80
C GLY A 97 -2.35 25.08 -13.04
N HIS A 98 -3.31 24.24 -13.42
CA HIS A 98 -4.06 24.39 -14.68
C HIS A 98 -5.41 25.12 -14.54
N PHE A 99 -5.88 25.36 -13.32
CA PHE A 99 -7.11 26.12 -13.04
C PHE A 99 -6.84 27.56 -12.58
N ALA A 100 -5.61 28.06 -12.75
CA ALA A 100 -5.24 29.44 -12.48
C ALA A 100 -5.04 30.19 -13.82
N LEU A 101 -6.12 30.38 -14.58
CA LEU A 101 -6.23 31.32 -15.70
C LEU A 101 -7.62 31.94 -15.67
#